data_AF-A0A8S3G434-F1
#
_entry.id   AF-A0A8S3G434-F1
#
_cell.length_a   1.000
_cell.length_b   1.000
_cell.length_c   1.000
_cell.angle_alpha   90.00
_cell.angle_beta   90.00
_cell.angle_gamma   90.00
#
_symmetry.space_group_name_H-M   'P 1'
#
loop_
_entity.id
_entity.type
_entity.pdbx_description
1 polymer ?
#
loop_
_entity_poly.entity_id
_entity_poly.type
_entity_poly.pdbx_seq_one_letter_code
_entity_poly.pdbx_strand_id
1 'polypeptide(L)'
;MDDEFMIVFKHLTNALRYLRDKNTIHRDIKPDNIMLSININGERTYKLADLGVARLINEGENAFTSIVGTEEYIHPVLYHAAIPDKEANILPTTLQTRVNFPFEVDLWSLGVTLYQCATG
;
A
#
# COMPACT_ATOMS: atom_id res chain seq x y z
N MET A 1 -11.11 -19.94 -10.89
CA MET A 1 -10.73 -18.52 -10.73
C MET A 1 -10.91 -18.10 -9.27
N ASP A 2 -12.02 -18.51 -8.64
CA ASP A 2 -12.35 -18.18 -7.25
C ASP A 2 -11.32 -18.69 -6.21
N ASP A 3 -10.84 -19.94 -6.29
CA ASP A 3 -9.98 -20.50 -5.24
C ASP A 3 -8.62 -19.79 -5.10
N GLU A 4 -7.94 -19.52 -6.23
CA GLU A 4 -6.63 -18.83 -6.19
C GLU A 4 -6.79 -17.37 -5.75
N PHE A 5 -7.83 -16.69 -6.24
CA PHE A 5 -8.11 -15.32 -5.84
C PHE A 5 -8.35 -15.22 -4.32
N MET A 6 -9.10 -16.16 -3.75
CA MET A 6 -9.34 -16.21 -2.31
C MET A 6 -8.05 -16.48 -1.51
N ILE A 7 -7.13 -17.29 -2.04
CA ILE A 7 -5.80 -17.50 -1.45
C ILE A 7 -4.99 -16.20 -1.46
N VAL A 8 -4.93 -15.49 -2.61
CA VAL A 8 -4.28 -14.19 -2.75
C VAL A 8 -4.88 -13.19 -1.75
N PHE A 9 -6.21 -13.03 -1.77
CA PHE A 9 -6.93 -12.13 -0.87
C PHE A 9 -6.58 -12.39 0.60
N LYS A 10 -6.65 -13.65 1.02
CA LYS A 10 -6.33 -14.05 2.40
C LYS A 10 -4.89 -13.76 2.75
N HIS A 11 -3.93 -14.03 1.87
CA HIS A 11 -2.52 -13.81 2.15
C HIS A 11 -2.17 -12.31 2.23
N LEU A 12 -2.67 -11.51 1.29
CA LEU A 12 -2.38 -10.07 1.25
C LEU A 12 -3.03 -9.31 2.40
N THR A 13 -4.28 -9.64 2.75
CA THR A 13 -4.94 -9.04 3.93
C THR A 13 -4.24 -9.41 5.24
N ASN A 14 -3.72 -10.64 5.36
CA ASN A 14 -2.90 -11.03 6.50
C ASN A 14 -1.55 -10.29 6.54
N ALA A 15 -0.89 -10.10 5.40
CA ALA A 15 0.34 -9.34 5.32
C ALA A 15 0.11 -7.87 5.73
N LEU A 16 -0.98 -7.26 5.27
CA LEU A 16 -1.31 -5.88 5.62
C LEU A 16 -1.67 -5.72 7.11
N ARG A 17 -2.40 -6.69 7.67
CA ARG A 17 -2.62 -6.75 9.13
C ARG A 17 -1.29 -6.83 9.89
N TYR A 18 -0.37 -7.69 9.46
CA TYR A 18 0.95 -7.81 10.09
C TYR A 18 1.73 -6.49 10.06
N LEU A 19 1.73 -5.76 8.94
CA LEU A 19 2.37 -4.45 8.84
C LEU A 19 1.72 -3.44 9.79
N ARG A 20 0.38 -3.41 9.84
CA ARG A 20 -0.36 -2.56 10.77
C ARG A 20 -0.03 -2.86 12.23
N ASP A 21 0.03 -4.13 12.63
CA ASP A 21 0.40 -4.54 13.99
C ASP A 21 1.84 -4.14 14.36
N LYS A 22 2.68 -3.88 13.35
CA LYS A 22 4.05 -3.36 13.49
C LYS A 22 4.15 -1.84 13.34
N ASN A 23 3.03 -1.13 13.23
CA ASN A 23 2.96 0.30 12.91
C ASN A 23 3.73 0.66 11.63
N THR A 24 3.76 -0.23 10.64
CA THR A 24 4.46 -0.02 9.37
C THR A 24 3.46 0.16 8.25
N ILE A 25 3.70 1.14 7.38
CA ILE A 25 3.03 1.29 6.08
C ILE A 25 3.96 0.92 4.94
N HIS A 26 3.43 0.24 3.91
CA HIS A 26 4.18 -0.25 2.77
C HIS A 26 4.40 0.82 1.70
N ARG A 27 3.34 1.58 1.36
CA ARG A 27 3.33 2.68 0.38
C ARG A 27 3.60 2.32 -1.10
N ASP A 28 3.72 1.04 -1.45
CA ASP A 28 3.87 0.59 -2.85
C ASP A 28 3.31 -0.82 -3.07
N ILE A 29 2.07 -1.06 -2.62
CA ILE A 29 1.38 -2.35 -2.85
C ILE A 29 0.86 -2.38 -4.29
N LYS A 30 1.35 -3.35 -5.06
CA LYS A 30 1.00 -3.62 -6.47
C LYS A 30 1.31 -5.08 -6.84
N PRO A 31 0.80 -5.61 -7.95
CA PRO A 31 1.11 -6.97 -8.43
C PRO A 31 2.61 -7.29 -8.48
N ASP A 32 3.43 -6.35 -8.97
CA ASP A 32 4.89 -6.51 -9.10
C ASP A 32 5.59 -6.77 -7.77
N ASN A 33 5.00 -6.30 -6.66
CA ASN A 33 5.52 -6.44 -5.31
C ASN A 33 4.88 -7.62 -4.55
N ILE A 34 4.16 -8.51 -5.26
CA ILE A 34 3.59 -9.74 -4.70
C ILE A 34 4.39 -10.95 -5.19
N MET A 35 5.10 -11.57 -4.26
CA MET A 35 5.91 -12.75 -4.52
C MET A 35 5.11 -14.03 -4.29
N LEU A 36 5.23 -14.99 -5.21
CA LEU A 36 4.70 -16.35 -5.06
C LEU A 36 5.80 -17.29 -4.57
N SER A 37 5.58 -17.93 -3.44
CA SER A 37 6.40 -19.03 -2.93
C SER A 37 5.61 -20.33 -3.04
N ILE A 38 6.25 -21.37 -3.59
CA ILE A 38 5.68 -22.71 -3.69
C ILE A 38 6.55 -23.64 -2.87
N ASN A 39 5.98 -24.31 -1.86
CA ASN A 39 6.72 -25.27 -1.05
C ASN A 39 6.83 -26.64 -1.76
N ILE A 40 7.57 -27.57 -1.14
CA ILE A 40 7.79 -28.92 -1.68
C ILE A 40 6.49 -29.72 -1.88
N ASN A 41 5.41 -29.35 -1.21
CA ASN A 41 4.10 -30.00 -1.30
C ASN A 41 3.19 -29.32 -2.35
N GLY A 42 3.68 -28.30 -3.06
CA GLY A 42 2.91 -27.53 -4.03
C GLY A 42 2.02 -26.44 -3.41
N GLU A 43 2.11 -26.19 -2.10
CA GLU A 43 1.33 -25.14 -1.44
C GLU A 43 1.85 -23.77 -1.83
N ARG A 44 0.92 -22.90 -2.24
CA ARG A 44 1.20 -21.54 -2.71
C ARG A 44 1.04 -20.54 -1.57
N THR A 45 2.04 -19.71 -1.35
CA THR A 45 1.99 -18.58 -0.42
C THR A 45 2.34 -17.30 -1.14
N TYR A 46 1.46 -16.30 -1.04
CA TYR A 46 1.67 -14.98 -1.60
C TYR A 46 2.21 -14.05 -0.51
N LYS A 47 3.23 -13.26 -0.82
CA LYS A 47 3.91 -12.39 0.15
C LYS A 47 4.10 -11.00 -0.43
N LEU A 48 3.84 -9.96 0.36
CA LEU A 48 4.28 -8.61 0.03
C LEU A 48 5.81 -8.53 0.10
N ALA A 49 6.41 -7.84 -0.85
CA ALA A 49 7.83 -7.60 -0.98
C ALA A 49 8.10 -6.13 -1.31
N ASP A 50 9.37 -5.76 -1.31
CA ASP A 50 9.85 -4.39 -1.55
C ASP A 50 9.38 -3.37 -0.50
N LEU A 51 10.11 -3.35 0.62
CA LEU A 51 9.94 -2.36 1.68
C LEU A 51 10.83 -1.12 1.44
N GLY A 52 11.34 -0.89 0.23
CA GLY A 52 12.27 0.21 -0.07
C GLY A 52 11.68 1.60 0.20
N VAL A 53 10.36 1.72 0.08
CA VAL A 53 9.60 2.91 0.46
C VAL A 53 8.68 2.68 1.65
N ALA A 54 8.82 1.59 2.41
CA ALA A 54 8.01 1.41 3.61
C ALA A 54 8.41 2.40 4.72
N ARG A 55 7.54 2.60 5.72
CA ARG A 55 7.80 3.53 6.83
C ARG A 55 7.14 3.07 8.13
N LEU A 56 7.88 3.21 9.24
CA LEU A 56 7.32 3.09 10.60
C LEU A 56 6.58 4.38 10.98
N ILE A 57 5.39 4.26 11.54
CA ILE A 57 4.56 5.36 12.00
C ILE A 57 4.70 5.48 13.51
N ASN A 58 5.26 6.61 13.96
CA ASN A 58 5.30 6.97 15.37
C ASN A 58 4.10 7.86 15.73
N GLU A 59 3.68 7.83 16.99
CA GLU A 59 2.62 8.70 17.49
C GLU A 59 2.98 10.17 17.30
N GLY A 60 2.06 10.94 16.72
CA GLY A 60 2.26 12.38 16.45
C GLY A 60 3.17 12.69 15.26
N GLU A 61 3.69 11.69 14.54
CA GLU A 61 4.51 11.89 13.35
C GLU A 61 3.65 11.97 12.08
N ASN A 62 4.01 12.90 11.18
CA ASN A 62 3.43 12.95 9.86
C ASN A 62 3.88 11.73 9.05
N ALA A 63 2.96 10.78 8.83
CA ALA A 63 3.18 9.58 8.04
C ALA A 63 3.56 9.86 6.57
N PHE A 64 3.15 11.02 6.05
CA PHE A 64 3.34 11.41 4.66
C PHE A 64 4.21 12.66 4.55
N THR A 65 5.51 12.46 4.32
CA THR A 65 6.50 13.53 4.07
C THR A 65 6.88 13.64 2.60
N SER A 66 6.59 12.60 1.82
CA SER A 66 6.86 12.52 0.38
C SER A 66 5.81 11.63 -0.27
N ILE A 67 5.67 11.79 -1.57
CA ILE A 67 4.77 10.98 -2.40
C ILE A 67 5.65 10.00 -3.15
N VAL A 68 5.41 8.74 -2.86
CA VAL A 68 6.18 7.58 -3.30
C VAL A 68 5.21 6.48 -3.64
N GLY A 69 5.69 5.50 -4.38
CA GLY A 69 4.89 4.40 -4.91
C GLY A 69 4.54 4.61 -6.37
N THR A 70 3.71 3.71 -6.88
CA THR A 70 3.35 3.61 -8.30
C THR A 70 2.03 4.32 -8.58
N GLU A 71 2.02 5.25 -9.54
CA GLU A 71 0.95 6.25 -9.76
C GLU A 71 -0.47 5.65 -9.75
N GLU A 72 -0.66 4.53 -10.44
CA GLU A 72 -1.95 3.85 -10.60
C GLU A 72 -2.51 3.27 -9.29
N TYR A 73 -1.65 3.06 -8.28
CA TYR A 73 -2.00 2.46 -6.99
C TYR A 73 -2.00 3.47 -5.85
N ILE A 74 -1.60 4.72 -6.10
CA ILE A 74 -1.55 5.76 -5.07
C ILE A 74 -2.98 6.18 -4.69
N HIS A 75 -3.22 6.33 -3.38
CA HIS A 75 -4.49 6.85 -2.88
C HIS A 75 -4.77 8.25 -3.45
N PRO A 76 -5.98 8.55 -3.98
CA PRO A 76 -6.25 9.77 -4.72
C PRO A 76 -6.03 11.04 -3.90
N VAL A 77 -6.29 11.00 -2.59
CA VAL A 77 -5.97 12.16 -1.71
C VAL A 77 -4.48 12.48 -1.69
N LEU A 78 -3.59 11.47 -1.72
CA LEU A 78 -2.15 11.72 -1.81
C LEU A 78 -1.78 12.26 -3.18
N TYR A 79 -2.38 11.74 -4.26
CA TYR A 79 -2.15 12.25 -5.62
C TYR A 79 -2.55 13.72 -5.76
N HIS A 80 -3.74 14.10 -5.30
CA HIS A 80 -4.17 15.51 -5.31
C HIS A 80 -3.33 16.39 -4.39
N ALA A 81 -2.78 15.83 -3.31
CA ALA A 81 -1.83 16.51 -2.44
C ALA A 81 -0.44 16.70 -3.09
N ALA A 82 -0.11 15.87 -4.08
CA ALA A 82 1.13 15.90 -4.85
C ALA A 82 1.20 17.04 -5.83
N ILE A 83 0.05 17.46 -6.35
CA ILE A 83 -0.08 18.51 -7.35
C ILE A 83 0.02 19.82 -6.58
N PRO A 84 1.20 20.49 -6.55
CA PRO A 84 1.29 21.78 -5.94
C PRO A 84 0.65 22.77 -6.91
N ASP A 85 0.07 23.86 -6.42
CA ASP A 85 0.21 25.10 -7.18
C ASP A 85 1.71 25.23 -7.47
N LYS A 86 2.10 25.27 -8.76
CA LYS A 86 3.41 24.99 -9.38
C LYS A 86 4.72 25.47 -8.69
N GLU A 87 4.67 26.14 -7.54
CA GLU A 87 5.77 26.78 -6.85
C GLU A 87 6.17 26.13 -5.50
N ALA A 88 5.33 25.29 -4.88
CA ALA A 88 5.63 24.76 -3.54
C ALA A 88 5.93 23.25 -3.57
N ASN A 89 7.21 22.85 -3.52
CA ASN A 89 7.64 21.47 -3.22
C ASN A 89 7.33 21.02 -1.77
N ILE A 90 6.24 21.53 -1.19
CA ILE A 90 5.81 21.28 0.19
C ILE A 90 4.32 20.95 0.12
N LEU A 91 3.95 19.74 0.56
CA LEU A 91 2.57 19.36 0.81
C LEU A 91 1.89 20.47 1.64
N PRO A 92 0.78 21.08 1.18
CA PRO A 92 0.17 22.20 1.86
C PRO A 92 -0.12 21.82 3.31
N THR A 93 0.23 22.71 4.24
CA THR A 93 0.13 22.51 5.70
C THR A 93 -1.29 22.15 6.14
N THR A 94 -2.30 22.48 5.32
CA THR A 94 -3.72 22.10 5.50
C THR A 94 -4.04 20.65 5.16
N LEU A 95 -3.22 19.96 4.35
CA LEU A 95 -3.31 18.51 4.12
C LEU A 95 -2.60 17.70 5.20
N GLN A 96 -1.58 18.26 5.85
CA GLN A 96 -0.92 17.67 7.03
C GLN A 96 -1.92 17.44 8.18
N THR A 97 -2.98 18.24 8.26
CA THR A 97 -4.08 18.05 9.23
C THR A 97 -5.19 17.11 8.72
N ARG A 98 -5.22 16.77 7.43
CA ARG A 98 -6.33 16.04 6.80
C ARG A 98 -6.05 14.56 6.54
N VAL A 99 -4.79 14.15 6.41
CA VAL A 99 -4.43 12.76 6.11
C VAL A 99 -3.95 12.05 7.38
N ASN A 100 -4.90 11.72 8.26
CA ASN A 100 -4.65 10.94 9.49
C ASN A 100 -5.04 9.46 9.32
N PHE A 101 -4.74 8.90 8.15
CA PHE A 101 -5.14 7.54 7.78
C PHE A 101 -4.00 6.81 7.04
N PRO A 102 -2.84 6.61 7.70
CA PRO A 102 -1.66 6.06 7.05
C PRO A 102 -1.87 4.63 6.52
N PHE A 103 -2.64 3.82 7.23
CA PHE A 103 -2.86 2.41 6.87
C PHE A 103 -3.92 2.26 5.77
N GLU A 104 -4.82 3.22 5.64
CA GLU A 104 -5.89 3.24 4.65
C GLU A 104 -5.35 3.49 3.23
N VAL A 105 -4.19 4.13 3.11
CA VAL A 105 -3.49 4.26 1.82
C VAL A 105 -3.08 2.90 1.29
N ASP A 106 -2.52 2.03 2.14
CA ASP A 106 -2.19 0.66 1.74
C ASP A 106 -3.46 -0.17 1.45
N LEU A 107 -4.58 0.08 2.16
CA LEU A 107 -5.87 -0.55 1.85
C LEU A 107 -6.37 -0.17 0.45
N TRP A 108 -6.20 1.09 0.03
CA TRP A 108 -6.54 1.52 -1.32
C TRP A 108 -5.70 0.79 -2.36
N SER A 109 -4.37 0.80 -2.21
CA SER A 109 -3.46 0.13 -3.12
C SER A 109 -3.73 -1.38 -3.21
N LEU A 110 -4.05 -2.02 -2.08
CA LEU A 110 -4.52 -3.41 -2.05
C LEU A 110 -5.82 -3.59 -2.82
N GLY A 111 -6.79 -2.68 -2.68
CA GLY A 111 -8.05 -2.71 -3.42
C GLY A 111 -7.86 -2.66 -4.93
N VAL A 112 -7.01 -1.75 -5.43
CA VAL A 112 -6.64 -1.65 -6.85
C VAL A 112 -5.96 -2.93 -7.32
N THR A 113 -5.01 -3.45 -6.53
CA THR A 113 -4.30 -4.70 -6.81
C THR A 113 -5.25 -5.89 -6.94
N LEU A 114 -6.16 -6.05 -5.97
CA LEU A 114 -7.15 -7.13 -5.98
C LEU A 114 -8.14 -6.99 -7.14
N TYR A 115 -8.57 -5.77 -7.45
CA TYR A 115 -9.42 -5.51 -8.62
C TYR A 115 -8.74 -6.01 -9.89
N GLN A 116 -7.47 -5.63 -10.10
CA GLN A 116 -6.70 -6.09 -11.26
C GLN A 116 -6.50 -7.62 -11.26
N CYS A 117 -6.24 -8.24 -10.11
CA CYS A 117 -6.15 -9.71 -10.02
C CYS A 117 -7.47 -10.41 -10.36
N ALA A 118 -8.61 -9.77 -10.11
CA ALA A 118 -9.94 -10.34 -10.36
C ALA A 118 -10.41 -10.13 -11.82
N THR A 119 -9.99 -9.04 -12.47
CA THR A 119 -10.50 -8.64 -13.79
C THR A 119 -9.47 -8.65 -14.91
N GLY A 120 -8.20 -8.93 -14.58
CA GLY A 120 -7.07 -8.97 -15.52
C GLY A 120 -7.12 -10.13 -16.49
#